data_AF-A0A350PIE5-F1
#
_entry.id   AF-A0A350PIE5-F1
#
_cell.length_a   1.000
_cell.length_b   1.000
_cell.length_c   1.000
_cell.angle_alpha   90.00
_cell.angle_beta   90.00
_cell.angle_gamma   90.00
#
_symmetry.space_group_name_H-M   'P 1'
#
loop_
_entity.id
_entity.type
_entity.pdbx_description
1 polymer ?
#
loop_
_entity_poly.entity_id
_entity_poly.type
_entity_poly.pdbx_seq_one_letter_code
_entity_poly.pdbx_strand_id
1 'polypeptide(L)'
;DRKVDQRIVKRILGETEWDVFSDEDPILLWTIKEAAVKCLGTGLRTNLKELEIQKKNHIQFLVRINDEKTFQICSFQELNHQISIAY
;
A
#
# COMPACT_ATOMS: atom_id res chain seq x y z
N ASP A 1 7.97 -21.54 3.99
CA ASP A 1 6.95 -20.47 3.95
C ASP A 1 7.19 -19.41 4.99
N ARG A 2 7.36 -18.15 4.55
CA ARG A 2 7.39 -17.00 5.46
C ARG A 2 5.94 -16.57 5.70
N LYS A 3 5.40 -16.83 6.89
CA LYS A 3 4.06 -16.36 7.28
C LYS A 3 4.18 -14.93 7.80
N VAL A 4 3.62 -13.97 7.09
CA VAL A 4 3.57 -12.57 7.53
C VAL A 4 2.48 -12.42 8.59
N ASP A 5 2.81 -11.78 9.72
CA ASP A 5 1.87 -11.54 10.81
C ASP A 5 0.86 -10.45 10.40
N GLN A 6 -0.42 -10.75 10.52
CA GLN A 6 -1.53 -9.83 10.26
C GLN A 6 -1.47 -8.55 11.10
N ARG A 7 -0.72 -8.54 12.21
CA ARG A 7 -0.43 -7.32 12.98
C ARG A 7 0.26 -6.24 12.16
N ILE A 8 0.90 -6.56 11.03
CA ILE A 8 1.47 -5.53 10.14
C ILE A 8 0.37 -4.66 9.52
N VAL A 9 -0.79 -5.23 9.17
CA VAL A 9 -1.96 -4.51 8.63
C VAL A 9 -2.42 -3.44 9.63
N LYS A 10 -2.46 -3.80 10.92
CA LYS A 10 -2.77 -2.87 12.04
C LYS A 10 -1.84 -1.66 12.14
N ARG A 11 -0.61 -1.80 11.68
CA ARG A 11 0.41 -0.75 11.72
C ARG A 11 0.38 0.13 10.48
N ILE A 12 -0.07 -0.38 9.35
CA ILE A 12 0.02 0.32 8.06
C ILE A 12 -1.31 0.91 7.59
N LEU A 13 -2.46 0.33 7.93
CA LEU A 13 -3.76 0.88 7.53
C LEU A 13 -4.18 2.04 8.44
N GLY A 14 -4.64 3.12 7.83
CA GLY A 14 -5.40 4.20 8.45
C GLY A 14 -6.85 3.78 8.71
N GLU A 15 -7.58 4.52 9.55
CA GLU A 15 -8.95 4.18 9.96
C GLU A 15 -9.92 4.04 8.79
N THR A 16 -9.79 4.90 7.78
CA THR A 16 -10.61 4.94 6.56
C THR A 16 -10.43 3.73 5.64
N GLU A 17 -9.34 2.98 5.79
CA GLU A 17 -8.99 1.84 4.94
C GLU A 17 -9.49 0.50 5.50
N TRP A 18 -9.85 0.42 6.79
CA TRP A 18 -10.12 -0.85 7.47
C TRP A 18 -11.27 -1.63 6.86
N ASP A 19 -12.37 -0.96 6.56
CA ASP A 19 -13.58 -1.61 6.04
C ASP A 19 -13.36 -2.26 4.67
N VAL A 20 -12.35 -1.78 3.92
CA VAL A 20 -12.07 -2.25 2.55
C VAL A 20 -10.89 -3.22 2.50
N PHE A 21 -9.86 -3.00 3.31
CA PHE A 21 -8.57 -3.67 3.14
C PHE A 21 -8.15 -4.55 4.33
N SER A 22 -8.95 -4.65 5.39
CA SER A 22 -8.58 -5.43 6.58
C SER A 22 -8.34 -6.92 6.34
N ASP A 23 -9.01 -7.50 5.33
CA ASP A 23 -8.89 -8.91 4.93
C ASP A 23 -7.98 -9.13 3.71
N GLU A 24 -7.36 -8.08 3.16
CA GLU A 24 -6.46 -8.18 2.00
C GLU A 24 -5.07 -8.70 2.40
N ASP A 25 -4.31 -9.20 1.41
CA ASP A 25 -2.97 -9.73 1.66
C ASP A 25 -2.04 -8.63 2.25
N PRO A 26 -1.47 -8.84 3.46
CA PRO A 26 -0.56 -7.88 4.06
C PRO A 26 0.64 -7.53 3.18
N ILE A 27 1.11 -8.47 2.35
CA ILE A 27 2.22 -8.26 1.43
C ILE A 27 1.82 -7.32 0.30
N LEU A 28 0.59 -7.44 -0.22
CA LEU A 28 0.02 -6.52 -1.21
C LEU A 28 -0.03 -5.10 -0.66
N LEU A 29 -0.66 -4.92 0.50
CA LEU A 29 -0.83 -3.60 1.13
C LEU A 29 0.52 -2.95 1.43
N TRP A 30 1.46 -3.72 2.00
CA TRP A 30 2.80 -3.26 2.29
C TRP A 30 3.53 -2.80 1.03
N THR A 31 3.53 -3.63 -0.03
CA THR A 31 4.27 -3.32 -1.26
C THR A 31 3.73 -2.07 -1.97
N ILE A 32 2.40 -1.87 -1.96
CA ILE A 32 1.75 -0.66 -2.48
C ILE A 32 2.23 0.58 -1.71
N LYS A 33 2.16 0.57 -0.36
CA LYS A 33 2.55 1.73 0.43
C LYS A 33 4.05 2.02 0.34
N GLU A 34 4.89 0.99 0.30
CA GLU A 34 6.34 1.15 0.08
C GLU A 34 6.67 1.79 -1.28
N ALA A 35 5.96 1.40 -2.35
CA ALA A 35 6.14 2.02 -3.66
C ALA A 35 5.78 3.51 -3.62
N ALA A 36 4.69 3.89 -2.93
CA ALA A 36 4.31 5.28 -2.73
C ALA A 36 5.36 6.07 -1.94
N VAL A 37 5.87 5.53 -0.82
CA VAL A 37 6.94 6.18 -0.02
C VAL A 37 8.20 6.42 -0.86
N LYS A 38 8.61 5.43 -1.65
CA LYS A 38 9.78 5.55 -2.54
C LYS A 38 9.57 6.61 -3.60
N CYS A 39 8.38 6.67 -4.20
CA CYS A 39 8.01 7.68 -5.17
C CYS A 39 7.99 9.10 -4.57
N LEU A 40 7.49 9.24 -3.33
CA LEU A 40 7.44 10.50 -2.60
C LEU A 40 8.83 11.05 -2.26
N GLY A 41 9.85 10.19 -2.16
CA GLY A 41 11.25 10.59 -1.91
C GLY A 41 11.56 10.95 -0.45
N THR A 42 10.63 10.71 0.48
CA THR A 42 10.77 11.02 1.92
C THR A 42 11.44 9.92 2.74
N GLY A 43 11.57 8.72 2.17
CA GLY A 43 12.07 7.53 2.87
C GLY A 43 11.19 7.14 4.08
N LEU A 44 11.76 6.47 5.07
CA LEU A 44 11.05 5.93 6.25
C LEU A 44 10.48 7.00 7.21
N ARG A 45 10.56 8.29 6.87
CA ARG A 45 9.98 9.37 7.67
C ARG A 45 8.46 9.48 7.48
N THR A 46 7.91 8.89 6.41
CA THR A 46 6.47 8.88 6.16
C THR A 46 5.80 7.80 6.99
N ASN A 47 4.81 8.20 7.78
CA ASN A 47 3.94 7.27 8.47
C ASN A 47 2.99 6.62 7.45
N LEU A 48 3.04 5.28 7.34
CA LEU A 48 2.25 4.56 6.34
C LEU A 48 0.73 4.71 6.56
N LYS A 49 0.28 5.07 7.76
CA LYS A 49 -1.14 5.36 8.04
C LYS A 49 -1.64 6.66 7.40
N GLU A 50 -0.74 7.55 7.02
CA GLU A 50 -1.08 8.81 6.31
C GLU A 50 -1.22 8.60 4.80
N LEU A 51 -0.80 7.44 4.30
CA LEU A 51 -1.02 7.02 2.92
C LEU A 51 -2.36 6.30 2.84
N GLU A 52 -3.30 6.81 2.05
CA GLU A 52 -4.60 6.17 1.84
C GLU A 52 -4.64 5.46 0.49
N ILE A 53 -4.91 4.16 0.50
CA ILE A 53 -5.09 3.33 -0.69
C ILE A 53 -6.54 3.43 -1.15
N GLN A 54 -6.74 3.63 -2.45
CA GLN A 54 -8.02 3.47 -3.12
C GLN A 54 -7.86 2.45 -4.26
N LYS A 55 -8.67 1.39 -4.25
CA LYS A 55 -8.68 0.37 -5.28
C LYS A 55 -9.48 0.87 -6.50
N LYS A 56 -8.88 0.89 -7.68
CA LYS A 56 -9.58 1.23 -8.94
C LYS A 56 -10.05 -0.03 -9.66
N ASN A 57 -9.19 -1.05 -9.71
CA ASN A 57 -9.53 -2.40 -10.16
C ASN A 57 -8.57 -3.41 -9.49
N HIS A 58 -8.46 -4.62 -10.04
CA HIS A 58 -7.57 -5.64 -9.51
C HIS A 58 -6.12 -5.16 -9.40
N ILE A 59 -5.57 -4.55 -10.46
CA ILE A 59 -4.14 -4.25 -10.56
C ILE A 59 -3.82 -2.78 -10.36
N GLN A 60 -4.80 -1.88 -10.50
CA GLN A 60 -4.63 -0.44 -10.39
C GLN A 60 -5.18 0.11 -9.09
N PHE A 61 -4.34 0.91 -8.44
CA PHE A 61 -4.61 1.57 -7.17
C PHE A 61 -4.24 3.04 -7.29
N LEU A 62 -4.85 3.85 -6.44
CA LEU A 62 -4.51 5.25 -6.24
C LEU A 62 -4.06 5.40 -4.79
N VAL A 63 -2.93 6.04 -4.55
CA VAL A 63 -2.49 6.33 -3.17
C VAL A 63 -2.47 7.84 -2.97
N ARG A 64 -3.12 8.30 -1.91
CA ARG A 64 -3.20 9.72 -1.54
C ARG A 64 -2.46 9.95 -0.23
N ILE A 65 -1.89 11.15 -0.06
CA ILE A 65 -1.28 11.59 1.19
C ILE A 65 -1.80 12.97 1.55
N ASN A 66 -2.44 13.08 2.73
CA ASN A 66 -2.94 14.33 3.32
C ASN A 66 -3.65 15.27 2.32
N ASP A 67 -4.45 14.73 1.39
CA ASP A 67 -5.14 15.44 0.31
C ASP A 67 -4.28 16.26 -0.69
N GLU A 68 -2.95 16.30 -0.53
CA GLU A 68 -2.06 17.14 -1.33
C GLU A 68 -1.46 16.42 -2.54
N LYS A 69 -1.03 15.17 -2.36
CA LYS A 69 -0.37 14.40 -3.42
C LYS A 69 -1.09 13.10 -3.68
N THR A 70 -1.08 12.68 -4.94
CA THR A 70 -1.72 11.47 -5.40
C THR A 70 -0.79 10.74 -6.37
N PHE A 71 -0.65 9.43 -6.20
CA PHE A 71 0.18 8.56 -7.01
C PHE A 71 -0.67 7.47 -7.63
N GLN A 72 -0.42 7.13 -8.89
CA GLN A 72 -1.00 5.93 -9.48
C GLN A 72 -0.08 4.76 -9.20
N ILE A 73 -0.68 3.62 -8.86
CA ILE A 73 0.07 2.40 -8.57
C ILE A 73 -0.49 1.25 -9.39
N CYS A 74 0.40 0.53 -10.05
CA CYS A 74 0.11 -0.80 -10.59
C CYS A 74 0.73 -1.85 -9.68
N SER A 75 -0.05 -2.85 -9.24
CA SER A 75 0.40 -3.92 -8.36
C SER A 75 -0.04 -5.28 -8.88
N PHE A 76 0.91 -6.21 -9.00
CA PHE A 76 0.69 -7.53 -9.60
C PHE A 76 1.64 -8.57 -9.00
N GLN A 77 1.30 -9.84 -9.20
CA GLN A 77 2.15 -10.96 -8.80
C GLN A 77 2.91 -11.51 -10.00
N GLU A 78 4.19 -11.79 -9.80
CA GLU A 78 5.06 -12.42 -10.79
C GLU A 78 6.06 -13.33 -10.06
N LEU A 79 6.21 -14.59 -10.49
CA LEU A 79 7.14 -15.56 -9.88
C LEU A 79 7.05 -15.69 -8.34
N ASN A 80 5.83 -15.68 -7.78
CA ASN A 80 5.57 -15.69 -6.33
C ASN A 80 6.04 -14.44 -5.56
N HIS A 81 6.29 -13.34 -6.29
CA HIS A 81 6.61 -12.05 -5.71
C HIS A 81 5.48 -11.07 -5.96
N GLN A 82 5.12 -10.31 -4.92
CA GLN A 82 4.27 -9.14 -5.06
C GLN A 82 5.14 -7.96 -5.51
N ILE A 83 4.76 -7.32 -6.60
CA ILE A 83 5.46 -6.17 -7.17
C ILE A 83 4.47 -5.01 -7.26
N SER A 84 4.91 -3.81 -6.86
CA SER A 84 4.13 -2.58 -7.03
C SER A 84 5.00 -1.48 -7.61
N ILE A 85 4.46 -0.75 -8.59
CA ILE A 85 5.12 0.34 -9.30
C ILE A 85 4.26 1.59 -9.11
N ALA A 86 4.85 2.64 -8.52
CA ALA A 86 4.24 3.95 -8.37
C ALA A 86 4.78 4.91 -9.43
N TYR A 87 3.89 5.68 -10.05
CA TYR A 87 4.19 6.65 -11.12
C TYR A 87 3.24 7.85 -11.12
#